data_AF-A0A3D0Z810-F1
#
_entry.id   AF-A0A3D0Z810-F1
#
_cell.length_a   1.000
_cell.length_b   1.000
_cell.length_c   1.000
_cell.angle_alpha   90.00
_cell.angle_beta   90.00
_cell.angle_gamma   90.00
#
_symmetry.space_group_name_H-M   'P 1'
#
loop_
_entity.id
_entity.type
_entity.pdbx_description
1 polymer ?
#
loop_
_entity_poly.entity_id
_entity_poly.type
_entity_poly.pdbx_seq_one_letter_code
_entity_poly.pdbx_strand_id
1 'polypeptide(L)'
;SFPGINPERFAVKNLDYFIPGNLNAAALAEGWRYVTDLQTPSSRLLNEPYSPDSGNTQLYVIDGFLVSPNVEVISYETFDLGFKHTDHNPVKIKAVLK
;
A
#
# COMPACT_ATOMS: atom_id res chain seq x y z
N SER A 1 -6.04 -4.13 0.27
CA SER A 1 -6.04 -2.69 0.48
C SER A 1 -6.14 -2.37 1.95
N PHE A 2 -5.34 -1.39 2.35
CA PHE A 2 -5.36 -0.83 3.70
C PHE A 2 -6.63 0.01 3.92
N PRO A 3 -7.14 0.07 5.17
CA PRO A 3 -8.22 0.99 5.52
C PRO A 3 -7.80 2.44 5.25
N GLY A 4 -8.73 3.25 4.75
CA GLY A 4 -8.49 4.68 4.45
C GLY A 4 -7.90 4.96 3.06
N ILE A 5 -7.68 3.93 2.24
CA ILE A 5 -7.27 4.13 0.84
C ILE A 5 -8.32 4.97 0.09
N ASN A 6 -7.88 5.86 -0.80
CA ASN A 6 -8.80 6.58 -1.69
C ASN A 6 -9.31 5.60 -2.77
N PRO A 7 -10.62 5.27 -2.78
CA PRO A 7 -11.18 4.28 -3.69
C PRO A 7 -11.27 4.78 -5.13
N GLU A 8 -11.29 6.10 -5.37
CA GLU A 8 -11.31 6.67 -6.72
C GLU A 8 -9.91 6.57 -7.36
N ARG A 9 -8.87 6.85 -6.58
CA ARG A 9 -7.47 6.80 -7.06
C ARG A 9 -6.98 5.38 -7.32
N PHE A 10 -7.39 4.44 -6.47
CA PHE A 10 -6.94 3.04 -6.51
C PHE A 10 -8.08 2.08 -6.85
N ALA A 11 -9.09 2.56 -7.59
CA ALA A 11 -10.18 1.73 -8.09
C ALA A 11 -9.62 0.56 -8.91
N VAL A 12 -10.23 -0.61 -8.75
CA VAL A 12 -9.95 -1.76 -9.61
C VAL A 12 -10.56 -1.49 -10.98
N LYS A 13 -9.72 -1.52 -12.01
CA LYS A 13 -10.09 -1.19 -13.39
C LYS A 13 -10.70 -2.37 -14.16
N ASN A 14 -10.28 -3.60 -13.83
CA ASN A 14 -10.77 -4.83 -14.45
C ASN A 14 -10.84 -5.95 -13.40
N LEU A 15 -12.00 -6.61 -13.31
CA LEU A 15 -12.30 -7.65 -12.32
C LEU A 15 -11.76 -9.04 -12.72
N ASP A 16 -11.33 -9.23 -13.97
CA ASP A 16 -10.69 -10.47 -14.42
C ASP A 16 -9.24 -10.61 -13.93
N TYR A 17 -8.65 -9.50 -13.45
CA TYR A 17 -7.29 -9.46 -12.92
C TYR A 17 -7.26 -9.46 -11.39
N PHE A 18 -6.07 -9.33 -10.83
CA PHE A 18 -5.88 -9.32 -9.38
C PHE A 18 -6.67 -8.19 -8.70
N ILE A 19 -7.48 -8.60 -7.71
CA ILE A 19 -8.26 -7.73 -6.84
C ILE A 19 -7.66 -7.82 -5.43
N PRO A 20 -7.17 -6.72 -4.85
CA PRO A 20 -6.64 -6.76 -3.50
C PRO A 20 -7.75 -6.99 -2.47
N GLY A 21 -7.55 -7.96 -1.56
CA GLY A 21 -8.46 -8.17 -0.42
C GLY A 21 -8.41 -7.01 0.58
N ASN A 22 -9.45 -6.82 1.40
CA ASN A 22 -9.52 -5.72 2.36
C ASN A 22 -8.99 -6.13 3.74
N LEU A 23 -8.12 -5.30 4.32
CA LEU A 23 -7.66 -5.49 5.69
C LEU A 23 -8.72 -5.01 6.69
N ASN A 24 -9.04 -5.83 7.68
CA ASN A 24 -10.00 -5.49 8.72
C ASN A 24 -9.28 -4.94 9.96
N ALA A 25 -9.27 -3.61 10.13
CA ALA A 25 -8.70 -2.98 11.32
C ALA A 25 -9.47 -3.30 12.61
N ALA A 26 -10.78 -3.55 12.52
CA ALA A 26 -11.60 -3.87 13.68
C ALA A 26 -11.35 -5.29 14.23
N ALA A 27 -10.70 -6.16 13.45
CA ALA A 27 -10.29 -7.48 13.90
C ALA A 27 -8.95 -7.48 14.66
N LEU A 28 -8.26 -6.35 14.72
CA LEU A 28 -6.99 -6.26 15.43
C LEU A 28 -7.20 -6.23 16.95
N ALA A 29 -6.29 -6.88 17.68
CA ALA A 29 -6.25 -6.78 19.14
C ALA A 29 -6.00 -5.33 19.58
N GLU A 30 -6.38 -5.00 20.81
CA GLU A 30 -6.28 -3.64 21.33
C GLU A 30 -4.88 -3.03 21.15
N GLY A 31 -4.84 -1.81 20.61
CA GLY A 31 -3.63 -1.03 20.38
C GLY A 31 -2.78 -1.44 19.17
N TRP A 32 -3.07 -2.58 18.52
CA TRP A 32 -2.45 -2.93 17.24
C TRP A 32 -3.03 -2.09 16.12
N ARG A 33 -2.20 -1.71 15.15
CA ARG A 33 -2.64 -0.87 14.02
C ARG A 33 -1.88 -1.17 12.74
N TYR A 34 -2.53 -0.95 11.61
CA TYR A 34 -1.88 -0.91 10.31
C TYR A 34 -1.23 0.46 10.07
N VAL A 35 -0.07 0.46 9.41
CA VAL A 35 0.67 1.68 9.03
C VAL A 35 1.17 1.53 7.60
N THR A 36 0.79 2.47 6.74
CA THR A 36 1.29 2.57 5.36
C THR A 36 1.07 4.00 4.83
N ASP A 37 1.79 4.35 3.77
CA ASP A 37 1.50 5.55 2.97
C ASP A 37 0.30 5.27 2.04
N LEU A 38 -0.82 5.93 2.30
CA LEU A 38 -2.06 5.78 1.53
C LEU A 38 -2.08 6.57 0.22
N GLN A 39 -1.05 7.39 -0.02
CA GLN A 39 -1.00 8.27 -1.18
C GLN A 39 -0.14 7.68 -2.30
N THR A 40 1.01 7.11 -1.98
CA THR A 40 1.95 6.65 -3.01
C THR A 40 1.74 5.16 -3.31
N PRO A 41 1.62 4.76 -4.60
CA PRO A 41 1.40 3.36 -4.95
C PRO A 41 2.58 2.49 -4.51
N SER A 42 2.29 1.41 -3.79
CA SER A 42 3.27 0.43 -3.35
C SER A 42 3.45 -0.71 -4.33
N SER A 43 2.47 -0.94 -5.22
CA SER A 43 2.51 -2.01 -6.21
C SER A 43 1.76 -1.61 -7.49
N ARG A 44 2.09 -2.28 -8.59
CA ARG A 44 1.36 -2.21 -9.87
C ARG A 44 0.99 -3.60 -10.37
N LEU A 45 -0.04 -3.68 -11.21
CA LEU A 45 -0.36 -4.93 -11.92
C LEU A 45 0.67 -5.20 -13.04
N LEU A 46 0.89 -6.49 -13.32
CA LEU A 46 1.82 -7.00 -14.33
C LEU A 46 1.12 -7.51 -15.61
N ASN A 47 -0.15 -7.17 -15.83
CA ASN A 47 -0.90 -7.60 -17.01
C ASN A 47 -0.41 -6.93 -18.32
N GLU A 48 0.34 -5.84 -18.21
CA GLU A 48 0.94 -5.10 -19.33
C GLU A 48 2.30 -4.46 -18.93
N PRO A 49 3.14 -4.05 -19.90
CA PRO A 49 4.32 -3.23 -19.64
C PRO A 49 3.96 -1.95 -18.89
N TYR A 50 4.83 -1.53 -17.97
CA TYR A 50 4.57 -0.32 -17.19
C TYR A 50 4.55 0.93 -18.08
N SER A 51 3.47 1.71 -17.97
CA SER A 51 3.34 3.01 -18.62
C SER A 51 2.77 4.02 -17.59
N PRO A 52 3.60 4.93 -17.03
CA PRO A 52 3.18 5.81 -15.94
C PRO A 52 2.02 6.75 -16.32
N ASP A 53 1.95 7.15 -17.59
CA ASP A 53 0.92 8.05 -18.12
C ASP A 53 -0.34 7.31 -18.61
N SER A 54 -0.32 5.97 -18.59
CA SER A 54 -1.44 5.16 -19.06
C SER A 54 -2.53 5.06 -18.01
N GLY A 55 -3.75 5.45 -18.40
CA GLY A 55 -4.96 5.19 -17.64
C GLY A 55 -5.25 3.70 -17.42
N ASN A 56 -4.59 2.78 -18.14
CA ASN A 56 -4.77 1.34 -17.98
C ASN A 56 -3.91 0.73 -16.86
N THR A 57 -2.76 1.36 -16.53
CA THR A 57 -1.87 0.81 -15.51
C THR A 57 -2.56 0.79 -14.15
N GLN A 58 -2.85 -0.41 -13.65
CA GLN A 58 -3.47 -0.58 -12.35
C GLN A 58 -2.41 -0.41 -11.26
N LEU A 59 -2.71 0.45 -10.29
CA LEU A 59 -1.86 0.74 -9.14
C LEU A 59 -2.56 0.31 -7.85
N TYR A 60 -1.78 -0.02 -6.83
CA TYR A 60 -2.28 -0.51 -5.55
C TYR A 60 -1.50 0.08 -4.36
N VAL A 61 -2.16 0.12 -3.20
CA VAL A 61 -1.52 0.24 -1.89
C VAL A 61 -1.82 -1.05 -1.11
N ILE A 62 -0.86 -1.97 -1.15
CA ILE A 62 -0.97 -3.31 -0.56
C ILE A 62 0.21 -3.70 0.32
N ASP A 63 1.24 -2.85 0.39
CA ASP A 63 2.40 -3.06 1.26
C ASP A 63 2.37 -2.07 2.43
N GLY A 64 2.83 -2.52 3.59
CA GLY A 64 2.83 -1.73 4.82
C GLY A 64 3.16 -2.60 6.02
N PHE A 65 2.87 -2.08 7.21
CA PHE A 65 3.27 -2.69 8.47
C PHE A 65 2.07 -2.91 9.40
N LEU A 66 2.09 -4.01 10.14
CA LEU A 66 1.29 -4.20 11.34
C LEU A 66 2.16 -3.83 12.54
N VAL A 67 1.71 -2.86 13.34
CA VAL A 67 2.50 -2.24 14.41
C VAL A 67 1.86 -2.53 15.76
N SER A 68 2.67 -3.03 16.70
CA SER A 68 2.25 -3.34 18.07
C SER A 68 2.15 -2.08 18.96
N PRO A 69 1.40 -2.13 20.09
CA PRO A 69 1.15 -0.95 20.93
C PRO A 69 2.41 -0.31 21.55
N ASN A 70 3.45 -1.12 21.79
CA ASN A 70 4.73 -0.70 22.37
C ASN A 70 5.68 -0.06 21.35
N VAL A 71 5.26 0.09 20.09
CA VAL A 71 6.05 0.76 19.05
C VAL A 71 5.47 2.15 18.76
N GLU A 72 6.32 3.17 18.88
CA GLU A 72 6.02 4.52 18.42
C GLU A 72 6.52 4.69 16.98
N VAL A 73 5.63 5.15 16.10
CA VAL A 73 5.94 5.38 14.69
C VAL A 73 6.31 6.84 14.51
N ILE A 74 7.54 7.09 14.11
CA ILE A 74 8.09 8.43 13.90
C ILE A 74 7.76 8.94 12.50
N SER A 75 7.91 8.08 11.49
CA SER A 75 7.55 8.39 10.11
C SER A 75 7.33 7.11 9.29
N TYR A 76 6.61 7.24 8.19
CA TYR A 76 6.48 6.20 7.18
C TYR A 76 6.31 6.87 5.82
N GLU A 77 6.84 6.23 4.77
CA GLU A 77 6.80 6.72 3.40
C GLU A 77 6.89 5.53 2.44
N THR A 78 6.22 5.61 1.30
CA THR A 78 6.50 4.73 0.16
C THR A 78 7.40 5.51 -0.80
N PHE A 79 8.52 4.92 -1.21
CA PHE A 79 9.41 5.54 -2.18
C PHE A 79 8.90 5.30 -3.59
N ASP A 80 8.38 6.35 -4.23
CA ASP A 80 8.04 6.27 -5.65
C ASP A 80 9.30 6.22 -6.51
N LEU A 81 9.71 5.01 -6.87
CA LEU A 81 10.84 4.76 -7.75
C LEU A 81 10.38 4.47 -9.19
N GLY A 82 9.12 4.78 -9.52
CA GLY A 82 8.51 4.48 -10.81
C GLY A 82 8.61 3.00 -11.18
N PHE A 83 8.55 2.10 -10.19
CA PHE A 83 8.66 0.64 -10.39
C PHE A 83 9.92 0.21 -11.19
N LYS A 84 11.00 0.99 -11.13
CA LYS A 84 12.23 0.76 -11.90
C LYS A 84 12.90 -0.57 -11.58
N HIS A 85 12.76 -1.03 -10.34
CA HIS A 85 13.52 -2.17 -9.81
C HIS A 85 12.65 -3.42 -9.62
N THR A 86 11.36 -3.24 -9.38
CA THR A 86 10.37 -4.30 -9.21
C THR A 86 8.97 -3.72 -9.40
N ASP A 87 7.96 -4.56 -9.55
CA ASP A 87 6.54 -4.17 -9.60
C ASP A 87 6.01 -3.66 -8.26
N HIS A 88 6.86 -3.65 -7.22
CA HIS A 88 6.63 -2.99 -5.95
C HIS A 88 7.58 -1.80 -5.72
N ASN A 89 7.04 -0.73 -5.14
CA ASN A 89 7.80 0.37 -4.58
C ASN A 89 8.10 0.07 -3.09
N PRO A 90 9.32 0.35 -2.59
CA PRO A 90 9.64 0.07 -1.19
C PRO A 90 8.83 0.96 -0.22
N VAL A 91 8.30 0.35 0.84
CA VAL A 91 7.67 1.06 1.97
C VAL A 91 8.63 1.08 3.15
N LYS A 92 8.90 2.26 3.68
CA LYS A 92 9.82 2.48 4.80
C LYS A 92 9.07 2.98 6.01
N ILE A 93 9.45 2.47 7.17
CA ILE A 93 9.01 2.94 8.48
C ILE A 93 10.21 3.34 9.32
N LYS A 94 10.08 4.43 10.07
CA LYS A 94 10.97 4.81 11.16
C LYS A 94 10.17 4.71 12.46
N ALA A 95 10.67 3.93 13.40
CA ALA A 95 9.98 3.67 14.66
C ALA A 95 10.99 3.55 15.81
N VAL A 96 10.48 3.71 17.02
CA VAL A 96 11.21 3.47 18.27
C VAL A 96 10.40 2.55 19.18
N LEU A 97 11.11 1.76 19.97
CA LEU A 97 10.50 0.99 21.05
C LEU A 97 10.25 1.94 22.23
N LYS A 98 9.04 1.91 22.79
CA LYS A 98 8.68 2.66 24.00
C LYS A 98 9.27 2.04 25.25
#